data_AF-A0A1F5HK48-F1
#
_entry.id   AF-A0A1F5HK48-F1
#
_cell.length_a   1.000
_cell.length_b   1.000
_cell.length_c   1.000
_cell.angle_alpha   90.00
_cell.angle_beta   90.00
_cell.angle_gamma   90.00
#
_symmetry.space_group_name_H-M   'P 1'
#
loop_
_entity.id
_entity.type
_entity.pdbx_description
1 polymer ?
#
loop_
_entity_poly.entity_id
_entity_poly.type
_entity_poly.pdbx_seq_one_letter_code
_entity_poly.pdbx_strand_id
1 'polypeptide(L)'
;MIIQSYRQYLDFLEKTLYKKTSKLKKSLILVLILGLIIAGTFSAFFVYYAKKISISHAQGQYLELANDGFFKTKQSLDETISLFKVAGTKVQVASQLKDNQEATSSYFLSLDQTQKVLSRIEAVKGNISFQKTVLQKTNVPQVYSGLNADLITFYQETENILDKIYKDHQFIKDIHMALGPSPYLASISDESLWKEGREDQIKNYYQNTKSDVNKALDNFSKLNVPEDFKAYYDAQVSYLELLANVSTNILSTLSSDKPRSPDSATRLEEAYQILIGAKRENDVLSQELLLENEKLTALKGNLNYLAAVNLKQNSLEERLSDAVSDAQGK
;
A
#
# COMPACT_ATOMS: atom_id res chain seq x y z
N MET A 1 74.81 23.43 -70.95
CA MET A 1 73.60 22.86 -71.58
C MET A 1 73.92 21.45 -72.02
N ILE A 2 73.71 20.46 -71.14
CA ILE A 2 73.76 19.04 -71.51
C ILE A 2 72.33 18.56 -71.35
N ILE A 3 71.67 18.30 -72.49
CA ILE A 3 70.34 17.72 -72.57
C ILE A 3 70.46 16.28 -72.07
N GLN A 4 70.13 16.05 -70.80
CA GLN A 4 69.88 14.71 -70.30
C GLN A 4 68.62 14.22 -71.01
N SER A 5 68.77 13.24 -71.91
CA SER A 5 67.61 12.68 -72.60
C SER A 5 66.63 12.11 -71.57
N TYR A 6 65.33 12.34 -71.76
CA TYR A 6 64.26 11.75 -70.94
C TYR A 6 64.40 10.21 -70.83
N ARG A 7 64.99 9.59 -71.86
CA ARG A 7 65.35 8.17 -71.90
C ARG A 7 66.44 7.80 -70.89
N GLN A 8 67.46 8.63 -70.69
CA GLN A 8 68.48 8.41 -69.65
C GLN A 8 67.93 8.64 -68.23
N TYR A 9 66.96 9.54 -68.06
CA TYR A 9 66.27 9.73 -66.77
C TYR A 9 65.37 8.52 -66.43
N LEU A 10 64.64 8.00 -67.42
CA LEU A 10 63.85 6.78 -67.27
C LEU A 10 64.72 5.54 -67.05
N ASP A 11 65.81 5.36 -67.78
CA ASP A 11 66.77 4.26 -67.56
C ASP A 11 67.43 4.35 -66.18
N PHE A 12 67.70 5.56 -65.68
CA PHE A 12 68.21 5.78 -64.33
C PHE A 12 67.17 5.44 -63.27
N LEU A 13 65.91 5.82 -63.44
CA LEU A 13 64.82 5.42 -62.55
C LEU A 13 64.60 3.91 -62.57
N GLU A 14 64.60 3.28 -63.74
CA GLU A 14 64.38 1.84 -63.91
C GLU A 14 65.55 1.01 -63.35
N LYS A 15 66.81 1.41 -63.58
CA LYS A 15 67.98 0.73 -62.98
C LYS A 15 68.13 0.97 -61.48
N THR A 16 67.75 2.15 -60.97
CA THR A 16 68.05 2.54 -59.59
C THR A 16 66.91 2.18 -58.62
N LEU A 17 65.65 2.22 -59.06
CA LEU A 17 64.50 1.78 -58.24
C LEU A 17 64.21 0.28 -58.39
N TYR A 18 64.32 -0.31 -59.58
CA TYR A 18 63.91 -1.71 -59.81
C TYR A 18 65.00 -2.73 -59.44
N LYS A 19 66.29 -2.38 -59.57
CA LYS A 19 67.40 -3.32 -59.39
C LYS A 19 68.12 -3.26 -58.03
N LYS A 20 67.69 -2.38 -57.11
CA LYS A 20 68.34 -2.24 -55.79
C LYS A 20 67.41 -2.02 -54.60
N THR A 21 66.15 -2.46 -54.68
CA THR A 21 65.49 -2.94 -53.45
C THR A 21 66.08 -4.31 -53.14
N SER A 22 67.10 -4.33 -52.27
CA SER A 22 67.64 -5.57 -51.70
C SER A 22 66.49 -6.49 -51.29
N LYS A 23 66.59 -7.80 -51.55
CA LYS A 23 65.59 -8.80 -51.11
C LYS A 23 65.19 -8.58 -49.63
N LEU A 24 66.12 -8.08 -48.82
CA LEU A 24 65.91 -7.66 -47.44
C LEU A 24 64.84 -6.56 -47.29
N LYS A 25 64.85 -5.49 -48.09
CA LYS A 25 63.85 -4.39 -47.99
C LYS A 25 62.44 -4.88 -48.34
N LYS A 26 62.30 -5.72 -49.37
CA LYS A 26 60.99 -6.33 -49.71
C LYS A 26 60.50 -7.27 -48.61
N SER A 27 61.40 -8.07 -48.03
CA SER A 27 61.10 -8.92 -46.87
C SER A 27 60.71 -8.10 -45.64
N LEU A 28 61.38 -6.98 -45.38
CA LEU A 28 61.11 -6.09 -44.24
C LEU A 28 59.73 -5.43 -44.36
N ILE A 29 59.38 -4.96 -45.56
CA ILE A 29 58.04 -4.41 -45.84
C ILE A 29 56.97 -5.49 -45.63
N LEU A 30 57.20 -6.72 -46.09
CA LEU A 30 56.26 -7.82 -45.94
C LEU A 30 56.05 -8.20 -44.47
N VAL A 31 57.13 -8.24 -43.67
CA VAL A 31 57.06 -8.44 -42.21
C VAL A 31 56.32 -7.30 -41.51
N LEU A 32 56.51 -6.05 -41.95
CA LEU A 32 55.84 -4.89 -41.37
C LEU A 32 54.33 -4.90 -41.70
N ILE A 33 53.95 -5.27 -42.92
CA ILE A 33 52.54 -5.48 -43.32
C ILE A 33 51.91 -6.62 -42.51
N LEU A 34 52.60 -7.77 -42.38
CA LEU A 34 52.15 -8.88 -41.52
C LEU A 34 51.99 -8.45 -40.06
N GLY A 35 52.94 -7.67 -39.53
CA GLY A 35 52.88 -7.10 -38.19
C GLY A 35 51.68 -6.18 -37.98
N LEU A 36 51.36 -5.32 -38.96
CA LEU A 36 50.18 -4.46 -38.93
C LEU A 36 48.87 -5.26 -39.02
N ILE A 37 48.82 -6.31 -39.84
CA ILE A 37 47.65 -7.20 -39.93
C ILE A 37 47.43 -7.91 -38.59
N ILE A 38 48.49 -8.47 -37.98
CA ILE A 38 48.41 -9.13 -36.68
C ILE A 38 48.00 -8.13 -35.59
N ALA A 39 48.57 -6.93 -35.56
CA ALA A 39 48.19 -5.90 -34.60
C ALA A 39 46.72 -5.46 -34.78
N GLY A 40 46.26 -5.32 -36.03
CA GLY A 40 44.87 -4.99 -36.35
C GLY A 40 43.87 -6.07 -35.92
N THR A 41 44.18 -7.34 -36.18
CA THR A 41 43.32 -8.47 -35.73
C THR A 41 43.30 -8.59 -34.21
N PHE A 42 44.45 -8.42 -33.54
CA PHE A 42 44.52 -8.43 -32.08
C PHE A 42 43.73 -7.28 -31.45
N SER A 43 43.81 -6.07 -32.04
CA SER A 43 43.02 -4.91 -31.62
C SER A 43 41.52 -5.15 -31.81
N ALA A 44 41.10 -5.65 -32.97
CA ALA A 44 39.70 -5.97 -33.24
C ALA A 44 39.16 -7.05 -32.28
N PHE A 45 39.95 -8.09 -32.02
CA PHE A 45 39.61 -9.13 -31.06
C PHE A 45 39.49 -8.58 -29.63
N PHE A 46 40.42 -7.72 -29.22
CA PHE A 46 40.38 -7.08 -27.91
C PHE A 46 39.17 -6.16 -27.75
N VAL A 47 38.86 -5.33 -28.76
CA VAL A 47 37.66 -4.47 -28.77
C VAL A 47 36.38 -5.31 -28.71
N TYR A 48 36.31 -6.40 -29.47
CA TYR A 48 35.18 -7.33 -29.43
C TYR A 48 35.00 -7.95 -28.04
N TYR A 49 36.09 -8.44 -27.44
CA TYR A 49 36.06 -9.07 -26.11
C TYR A 49 35.71 -8.07 -25.01
N ALA A 50 36.29 -6.86 -25.05
CA ALA A 50 35.98 -5.77 -24.13
C ALA A 50 34.51 -5.34 -24.25
N LYS A 51 33.96 -5.25 -25.47
CA LYS A 51 32.54 -4.95 -25.71
C LYS A 51 31.64 -6.07 -25.15
N LYS A 52 32.00 -7.33 -25.35
CA LYS A 52 31.25 -8.48 -24.82
C LYS A 52 31.22 -8.48 -23.28
N ILE A 53 32.35 -8.23 -22.62
CA ILE A 53 32.43 -8.10 -21.16
C ILE A 53 31.58 -6.93 -20.67
N SER A 54 31.69 -5.77 -21.31
CA SER A 54 30.92 -4.58 -20.93
C SER A 54 29.41 -4.80 -21.01
N ILE A 55 28.93 -5.50 -22.05
CA ILE A 55 27.51 -5.88 -22.19
C ILE A 55 27.09 -6.84 -21.08
N SER A 56 27.87 -7.89 -20.82
CA SER A 56 27.59 -8.86 -19.77
C SER A 56 27.58 -8.21 -18.38
N HIS A 57 28.49 -7.27 -18.12
CA HIS A 57 28.51 -6.52 -16.86
C HIS A 57 27.27 -5.63 -16.70
N ALA A 58 26.86 -4.90 -17.75
CA ALA A 58 25.66 -4.08 -17.72
C ALA A 58 24.39 -4.94 -17.52
N GLN A 59 24.34 -6.14 -18.11
CA GLN A 59 23.28 -7.12 -17.89
C GLN A 59 23.23 -7.59 -16.43
N GLY A 60 24.37 -7.99 -15.86
CA GLY A 60 24.46 -8.40 -14.47
C GLY A 60 24.05 -7.30 -13.49
N GLN A 61 24.56 -6.07 -13.67
CA GLN A 61 24.22 -4.92 -12.84
C GLN A 61 22.72 -4.59 -12.88
N TYR A 62 22.12 -4.63 -14.07
CA TYR A 62 20.68 -4.42 -14.21
C TYR A 62 19.88 -5.49 -13.45
N LEU A 63 20.23 -6.77 -13.63
CA LEU A 63 19.53 -7.87 -12.98
C LEU A 63 19.70 -7.84 -11.46
N GLU A 64 20.89 -7.56 -10.95
CA GLU A 64 21.14 -7.42 -9.51
C GLU A 64 20.23 -6.34 -8.91
N LEU A 65 20.16 -5.17 -9.55
CA LEU A 65 19.33 -4.05 -9.12
C LEU A 65 17.83 -4.37 -9.21
N ALA A 66 17.38 -4.95 -10.31
CA ALA A 66 15.98 -5.30 -10.53
C ALA A 66 15.52 -6.38 -9.53
N ASN A 67 16.38 -7.37 -9.28
CA ASN A 67 16.11 -8.47 -8.37
C ASN A 67 16.06 -8.00 -6.92
N ASP A 68 17.06 -7.24 -6.45
CA ASP A 68 17.09 -6.70 -5.09
C ASP A 68 15.88 -5.79 -4.82
N GLY A 69 15.57 -4.88 -5.75
CA GLY A 69 14.41 -3.99 -5.64
C GLY A 69 13.07 -4.73 -5.62
N PHE A 70 12.92 -5.76 -6.47
CA PHE A 70 11.74 -6.61 -6.50
C PHE A 70 11.57 -7.39 -5.18
N PHE A 71 12.61 -8.06 -4.69
CA PHE A 71 12.52 -8.86 -3.46
C PHE A 71 12.26 -7.99 -2.21
N LYS A 72 12.86 -6.80 -2.11
CA LYS A 72 12.54 -5.83 -1.04
C LYS A 72 11.08 -5.41 -1.07
N THR A 73 10.52 -5.21 -2.26
CA THR A 73 9.10 -4.85 -2.43
C THR A 73 8.19 -6.02 -2.03
N LYS A 74 8.49 -7.22 -2.52
CA LYS A 74 7.78 -8.46 -2.16
C LYS A 74 7.74 -8.67 -0.65
N GLN A 75 8.89 -8.63 0.02
CA GLN A 75 8.95 -8.75 1.48
C GLN A 75 8.09 -7.68 2.18
N SER A 76 8.13 -6.44 1.68
CA SER A 76 7.34 -5.34 2.24
C SER A 76 5.83 -5.59 2.14
N LEU A 77 5.38 -6.16 1.01
CA LEU A 77 3.99 -6.54 0.75
C LEU A 77 3.55 -7.73 1.63
N ASP A 78 4.38 -8.77 1.75
CA ASP A 78 4.09 -9.95 2.57
C ASP A 78 3.91 -9.60 4.06
N GLU A 79 4.76 -8.71 4.57
CA GLU A 79 4.64 -8.15 5.92
C GLU A 79 3.35 -7.32 6.08
N THR A 80 2.93 -6.60 5.05
CA THR A 80 1.69 -5.81 5.05
C THR A 80 0.46 -6.71 5.06
N ILE A 81 0.46 -7.77 4.25
CA ILE A 81 -0.59 -8.81 4.24
C ILE A 81 -0.71 -9.46 5.63
N SER A 82 0.43 -9.75 6.26
CA SER A 82 0.48 -10.34 7.61
C SER A 82 -0.08 -9.38 8.66
N LEU A 83 0.24 -8.10 8.56
CA LEU A 83 -0.30 -7.07 9.45
C LEU A 83 -1.80 -6.89 9.28
N PHE A 84 -2.33 -6.93 8.05
CA PHE A 84 -3.78 -6.96 7.83
C PHE A 84 -4.42 -8.13 8.55
N LYS A 85 -3.89 -9.35 8.38
CA LYS A 85 -4.41 -10.56 9.05
C LYS A 85 -4.51 -10.38 10.56
N VAL A 86 -3.47 -9.86 11.19
CA VAL A 86 -3.43 -9.62 12.64
C VAL A 86 -4.41 -8.53 13.07
N ALA A 87 -4.47 -7.42 12.33
CA ALA A 87 -5.38 -6.32 12.62
C ALA A 87 -6.85 -6.76 12.54
N GLY A 88 -7.23 -7.49 11.49
CA GLY A 88 -8.58 -8.02 11.31
C GLY A 88 -9.01 -8.93 12.45
N THR A 89 -8.15 -9.86 12.89
CA THR A 89 -8.44 -10.73 14.04
C THR A 89 -8.65 -9.94 15.33
N LYS A 90 -7.81 -8.92 15.58
CA LYS A 90 -7.93 -8.10 16.81
C LYS A 90 -9.19 -7.26 16.84
N VAL A 91 -9.57 -6.66 15.70
CA VAL A 91 -10.81 -5.89 15.57
C VAL A 91 -12.03 -6.80 15.77
N GLN A 92 -12.02 -8.00 15.18
CA GLN A 92 -13.10 -8.97 15.36
C GLN A 92 -13.28 -9.37 16.83
N VAL A 93 -12.19 -9.68 17.53
CA VAL A 93 -12.24 -10.00 18.97
C VAL A 93 -12.75 -8.81 19.78
N ALA A 94 -12.29 -7.59 19.50
CA ALA A 94 -12.74 -6.38 20.20
C ALA A 94 -14.23 -6.09 19.97
N SER A 95 -14.76 -6.34 18.76
CA SER A 95 -16.18 -6.17 18.45
C SER A 95 -17.11 -7.17 19.15
N GLN A 96 -16.58 -8.30 19.61
CA GLN A 96 -17.32 -9.33 20.34
C GLN A 96 -17.39 -9.07 21.85
N LEU A 97 -16.51 -8.20 22.37
CA LEU A 97 -16.45 -7.81 23.77
C LEU A 97 -17.41 -6.64 24.04
N LYS A 98 -18.68 -6.99 24.29
CA LYS A 98 -19.82 -6.06 24.40
C LYS A 98 -19.93 -5.32 25.75
N ASP A 99 -19.07 -5.62 26.73
CA ASP A 99 -19.26 -5.13 28.10
C ASP A 99 -18.61 -3.75 28.32
N ASN A 100 -19.40 -2.81 28.85
CA ASN A 100 -19.15 -1.35 28.92
C ASN A 100 -17.77 -0.91 29.46
N GLN A 101 -17.01 -1.74 30.19
CA GLN A 101 -15.65 -1.40 30.65
C GLN A 101 -14.57 -1.64 29.57
N GLU A 102 -14.85 -2.43 28.54
CA GLU A 102 -13.90 -2.80 27.48
C GLU A 102 -14.09 -1.97 26.19
N ALA A 103 -15.16 -1.17 26.09
CA ALA A 103 -15.49 -0.34 24.93
C ALA A 103 -14.42 0.71 24.60
N THR A 104 -13.97 1.46 25.61
CA THR A 104 -12.93 2.50 25.46
C THR A 104 -11.58 1.88 25.06
N SER A 105 -11.21 0.76 25.67
CA SER A 105 -9.98 0.03 25.32
C SER A 105 -10.03 -0.52 23.89
N SER A 106 -11.20 -1.02 23.48
CA SER A 106 -11.46 -1.51 22.13
C SER A 106 -11.39 -0.41 21.08
N TYR A 107 -11.88 0.80 21.39
CA TYR A 107 -11.72 1.98 20.54
C TYR A 107 -10.23 2.29 20.29
N PHE A 108 -9.43 2.42 21.35
CA PHE A 108 -8.01 2.76 21.20
C PHE A 108 -7.23 1.65 20.49
N LEU A 109 -7.58 0.38 20.72
CA LEU A 109 -7.00 -0.75 20.02
C LEU A 109 -7.28 -0.68 18.51
N SER A 110 -8.54 -0.42 18.12
CA SER A 110 -8.95 -0.31 16.71
C SER A 110 -8.25 0.86 16.01
N LEU A 111 -8.18 2.01 16.67
CA LEU A 111 -7.49 3.20 16.16
C LEU A 111 -5.98 2.97 15.99
N ASP A 112 -5.32 2.33 16.98
CA ASP A 112 -3.90 1.96 16.89
C ASP A 112 -3.63 0.97 15.75
N GLN A 113 -4.48 -0.06 15.57
CA GLN A 113 -4.32 -0.99 14.46
C GLN A 113 -4.48 -0.27 13.11
N THR A 114 -5.49 0.59 12.98
CA THR A 114 -5.73 1.37 11.76
C THR A 114 -4.55 2.30 11.46
N GLN A 115 -3.98 2.95 12.47
CA GLN A 115 -2.79 3.78 12.30
C GLN A 115 -1.56 2.96 11.88
N LYS A 116 -1.35 1.78 12.46
CA LYS A 116 -0.25 0.86 12.07
C LYS A 116 -0.39 0.40 10.63
N VAL A 117 -1.62 0.08 10.20
CA VAL A 117 -1.95 -0.23 8.81
C VAL A 117 -1.56 0.93 7.89
N LEU A 118 -2.04 2.14 8.17
CA LEU A 118 -1.80 3.32 7.33
C LEU A 118 -0.30 3.61 7.19
N SER A 119 0.42 3.67 8.31
CA SER A 119 1.88 3.89 8.32
C SER A 119 2.63 2.82 7.52
N ARG A 120 2.17 1.57 7.59
CA ARG A 120 2.79 0.47 6.85
C ARG A 120 2.55 0.61 5.35
N ILE A 121 1.32 0.92 4.93
CA ILE A 121 1.00 1.15 3.52
C ILE A 121 1.86 2.29 2.95
N GLU A 122 2.00 3.40 3.68
CA GLU A 122 2.87 4.52 3.27
C GLU A 122 4.32 4.09 3.09
N ALA A 123 4.87 3.32 4.03
CA ALA A 123 6.23 2.80 3.93
C ALA A 123 6.43 1.92 2.68
N VAL A 124 5.47 1.02 2.39
CA VAL A 124 5.53 0.16 1.20
C VAL A 124 5.41 0.98 -0.08
N LYS A 125 4.48 1.94 -0.14
CA LYS A 125 4.38 2.87 -1.28
C LYS A 125 5.67 3.65 -1.50
N GLY A 126 6.30 4.13 -0.43
CA GLY A 126 7.59 4.81 -0.50
C GLY A 126 8.69 3.91 -1.08
N ASN A 127 8.75 2.64 -0.67
CA ASN A 127 9.66 1.66 -1.24
C ASN A 127 9.36 1.42 -2.73
N ILE A 128 8.12 1.16 -3.11
CA ILE A 128 7.73 0.92 -4.51
C ILE A 128 8.11 2.11 -5.40
N SER A 129 7.75 3.33 -4.99
CA SER A 129 8.06 4.56 -5.72
C SER A 129 9.57 4.74 -5.90
N PHE A 130 10.36 4.44 -4.86
CA PHE A 130 11.80 4.42 -4.94
C PHE A 130 12.33 3.39 -5.96
N GLN A 131 11.92 2.12 -5.86
CA GLN A 131 12.39 1.06 -6.77
C GLN A 131 12.01 1.33 -8.23
N LYS A 132 10.78 1.80 -8.45
CA LYS A 132 10.29 2.22 -9.77
C LYS A 132 11.13 3.37 -10.34
N THR A 133 11.45 4.38 -9.54
CA THR A 133 12.30 5.51 -9.95
C THR A 133 13.72 5.04 -10.28
N VAL A 134 14.27 4.10 -9.51
CA VAL A 134 15.58 3.50 -9.79
C VAL A 134 15.56 2.77 -11.12
N LEU A 135 14.57 1.89 -11.36
CA LEU A 135 14.44 1.17 -12.65
C LEU A 135 14.26 2.12 -13.84
N GLN A 136 13.51 3.20 -13.69
CA GLN A 136 13.30 4.19 -14.75
C GLN A 136 14.57 4.97 -15.12
N LYS A 137 15.52 5.11 -14.18
CA LYS A 137 16.78 5.84 -14.37
C LYS A 137 17.93 4.93 -14.82
N THR A 138 17.79 3.61 -14.65
CA THR A 138 18.79 2.63 -15.04
C THR A 138 18.83 2.43 -16.55
N ASN A 139 20.02 2.36 -17.12
CA ASN A 139 20.18 1.96 -18.52
C ASN A 139 19.82 0.49 -18.69
N VAL A 140 18.67 0.21 -19.30
CA VAL A 140 18.14 -1.14 -19.47
C VAL A 140 18.77 -1.82 -20.70
N PRO A 141 19.45 -2.96 -20.54
CA PRO A 141 19.88 -3.78 -21.68
C PRO A 141 18.68 -4.22 -22.53
N GLN A 142 18.81 -4.17 -23.85
CA GLN A 142 17.70 -4.47 -24.78
C GLN A 142 17.05 -5.84 -24.52
N VAL A 143 17.85 -6.83 -24.12
CA VAL A 143 17.35 -8.19 -23.78
C VAL A 143 16.38 -8.22 -22.60
N TYR A 144 16.39 -7.20 -21.73
CA TYR A 144 15.54 -7.10 -20.55
C TYR A 144 14.50 -5.98 -20.64
N SER A 145 14.31 -5.35 -21.80
CA SER A 145 13.34 -4.25 -21.95
C SER A 145 11.91 -4.66 -21.59
N GLY A 146 11.51 -5.88 -21.96
CA GLY A 146 10.20 -6.46 -21.60
C GLY A 146 10.06 -6.67 -20.10
N LEU A 147 11.05 -7.33 -19.48
CA LEU A 147 11.07 -7.54 -18.03
C LEU A 147 11.00 -6.22 -17.25
N ASN A 148 11.72 -5.20 -17.71
CA ASN A 148 11.67 -3.86 -17.11
C ASN A 148 10.27 -3.25 -17.19
N ALA A 149 9.62 -3.33 -18.35
CA ALA A 149 8.26 -2.81 -18.52
C ALA A 149 7.26 -3.52 -17.59
N ASP A 150 7.41 -4.83 -17.43
CA ASP A 150 6.55 -5.63 -16.55
C ASP A 150 6.77 -5.28 -15.07
N LEU A 151 8.03 -5.06 -14.63
CA LEU A 151 8.34 -4.60 -13.28
C LEU A 151 7.75 -3.21 -12.98
N ILE A 152 7.89 -2.26 -13.92
CA ILE A 152 7.30 -0.93 -13.79
C ILE A 152 5.78 -1.01 -13.71
N THR A 153 5.16 -1.86 -14.52
CA THR A 153 3.70 -2.08 -14.50
C THR A 153 3.25 -2.67 -13.17
N PHE A 154 3.95 -3.68 -12.66
CA PHE A 154 3.70 -4.26 -11.35
C PHE A 154 3.76 -3.22 -10.23
N TYR A 155 4.80 -2.37 -10.23
CA TYR A 155 4.91 -1.28 -9.26
C TYR A 155 3.74 -0.30 -9.34
N GLN A 156 3.36 0.14 -10.55
CA GLN A 156 2.23 1.05 -10.74
C GLN A 156 0.91 0.47 -10.25
N GLU A 157 0.61 -0.79 -10.58
CA GLU A 157 -0.62 -1.45 -10.17
C GLU A 157 -0.66 -1.68 -8.66
N THR A 158 0.47 -2.05 -8.07
CA THR A 158 0.60 -2.22 -6.62
C THR A 158 0.39 -0.90 -5.90
N GLU A 159 0.98 0.21 -6.38
CA GLU A 159 0.74 1.56 -5.85
C GLU A 159 -0.75 1.91 -5.88
N ASN A 160 -1.43 1.68 -7.01
CA ASN A 160 -2.86 2.00 -7.16
C ASN A 160 -3.74 1.20 -6.19
N ILE A 161 -3.41 -0.08 -5.96
CA ILE A 161 -4.14 -0.93 -5.01
C ILE A 161 -3.89 -0.47 -3.57
N LEU A 162 -2.64 -0.19 -3.22
CA LEU A 162 -2.28 0.36 -1.91
C LEU A 162 -2.94 1.72 -1.66
N ASP A 163 -3.07 2.57 -2.68
CA ASP A 163 -3.81 3.84 -2.60
C ASP A 163 -5.28 3.65 -2.28
N LYS A 164 -5.93 2.66 -2.90
CA LYS A 164 -7.32 2.33 -2.59
C LYS A 164 -7.45 1.87 -1.13
N ILE A 165 -6.65 0.89 -0.73
CA ILE A 165 -6.67 0.34 0.64
C ILE A 165 -6.35 1.44 1.67
N TYR A 166 -5.41 2.33 1.36
CA TYR A 166 -5.07 3.47 2.22
C TYR A 166 -6.27 4.40 2.43
N LYS A 167 -6.96 4.79 1.35
CA LYS A 167 -8.14 5.67 1.43
C LYS A 167 -9.24 5.04 2.27
N ASP A 168 -9.49 3.74 2.09
CA ASP A 168 -10.50 3.02 2.85
C ASP A 168 -10.16 3.02 4.35
N HIS A 169 -8.91 2.70 4.73
CA HIS A 169 -8.49 2.73 6.14
C HIS A 169 -8.42 4.15 6.72
N GLN A 170 -8.10 5.15 5.90
CA GLN A 170 -8.10 6.55 6.33
C GLN A 170 -9.53 6.99 6.65
N PHE A 171 -10.50 6.61 5.83
CA PHE A 171 -11.90 6.92 6.11
C PHE A 171 -12.43 6.17 7.34
N ILE A 172 -12.03 4.91 7.56
CA ILE A 172 -12.31 4.18 8.80
C ILE A 172 -11.77 4.94 10.02
N LYS A 173 -10.53 5.44 9.94
CA LYS A 173 -9.93 6.26 10.99
C LYS A 173 -10.74 7.55 11.23
N ASP A 174 -11.16 8.22 10.17
CA ASP A 174 -11.94 9.47 10.26
C ASP A 174 -13.30 9.23 10.94
N ILE A 175 -13.98 8.11 10.62
CA ILE A 175 -15.18 7.64 11.32
C ILE A 175 -14.91 7.47 12.82
N HIS A 176 -13.86 6.72 13.19
CA HIS A 176 -13.54 6.48 14.60
C HIS A 176 -13.27 7.79 15.33
N MET A 177 -12.47 8.69 14.73
CA MET A 177 -12.19 9.99 15.31
C MET A 177 -13.44 10.86 15.45
N ALA A 178 -14.38 10.78 14.51
CA ALA A 178 -15.64 11.50 14.58
C ALA A 178 -16.56 10.97 15.69
N LEU A 179 -16.59 9.63 15.90
CA LEU A 179 -17.34 9.00 17.00
C LEU A 179 -16.75 9.37 18.35
N GLY A 180 -15.43 9.25 18.50
CA GLY A 180 -14.76 9.30 19.79
C GLY A 180 -14.99 8.03 20.64
N PRO A 181 -14.37 7.94 21.82
CA PRO A 181 -14.32 6.69 22.59
C PRO A 181 -15.66 6.28 23.23
N SER A 182 -16.51 7.27 23.57
CA SER A 182 -17.77 7.05 24.27
C SER A 182 -18.84 6.42 23.35
N PRO A 183 -19.11 6.96 22.14
CA PRO A 183 -20.15 6.45 21.24
C PRO A 183 -19.74 5.25 20.38
N TYR A 184 -18.44 4.93 20.30
CA TYR A 184 -17.91 3.86 19.44
C TYR A 184 -18.55 2.49 19.72
N LEU A 185 -18.94 2.23 20.97
CA LEU A 185 -19.65 1.03 21.42
C LEU A 185 -20.63 1.35 22.56
N ALA A 186 -21.20 2.55 22.59
CA ALA A 186 -22.08 2.96 23.68
C ALA A 186 -23.29 2.03 23.79
N SER A 187 -23.46 1.30 24.89
CA SER A 187 -24.73 0.64 25.18
C SER A 187 -25.82 1.70 25.36
N ILE A 188 -27.05 1.42 24.91
CA ILE A 188 -28.23 2.26 25.13
C ILE A 188 -28.62 2.39 26.62
N SER A 189 -28.07 1.51 27.47
CA SER A 189 -28.31 1.48 28.91
C SER A 189 -27.16 0.85 29.68
N ASP A 190 -26.94 1.33 30.91
CA ASP A 190 -26.27 0.60 31.97
C ASP A 190 -27.33 0.00 32.91
N GLU A 191 -27.59 -1.31 32.77
CA GLU A 191 -28.61 -2.03 33.55
C GLU A 191 -28.33 -2.01 35.05
N SER A 192 -27.09 -1.79 35.49
CA SER A 192 -26.77 -1.68 36.91
C SER A 192 -27.38 -0.43 37.54
N LEU A 193 -27.37 0.70 36.82
CA LEU A 193 -27.96 1.97 37.27
C LEU A 193 -29.47 1.84 37.49
N TRP A 194 -30.15 1.08 36.63
CA TRP A 194 -31.59 0.84 36.71
C TRP A 194 -31.96 -0.11 37.85
N LYS A 195 -31.14 -1.14 38.12
CA LYS A 195 -31.35 -2.06 39.25
C LYS A 195 -31.19 -1.36 40.60
N GLU A 196 -30.26 -0.42 40.71
CA GLU A 196 -30.05 0.35 41.93
C GLU A 196 -31.07 1.48 42.13
N GLY A 197 -31.83 1.85 41.09
CA GLY A 197 -32.92 2.84 41.17
C GLY A 197 -32.46 4.26 41.51
N ARG A 198 -31.17 4.58 41.34
CA ARG A 198 -30.60 5.89 41.70
C ARG A 198 -30.86 6.92 40.60
N GLU A 199 -31.97 7.64 40.71
CA GLU A 199 -32.44 8.61 39.70
C GLU A 199 -31.38 9.63 39.27
N ASP A 200 -30.62 10.21 40.20
CA ASP A 200 -29.58 11.20 39.89
C ASP A 200 -28.44 10.62 39.04
N GLN A 201 -28.08 9.35 39.28
CA GLN A 201 -27.04 8.67 38.50
C GLN A 201 -27.56 8.33 37.09
N ILE A 202 -28.81 7.93 36.98
CA ILE A 202 -29.49 7.70 35.70
C ILE A 202 -29.54 9.00 34.89
N LYS A 203 -29.94 10.12 35.51
CA LYS A 203 -29.93 11.45 34.88
C LYS A 203 -28.54 11.82 34.38
N ASN A 204 -27.52 11.72 35.23
CA ASN A 204 -26.14 12.04 34.85
C ASN A 204 -25.64 11.18 33.68
N TYR A 205 -25.94 9.87 33.68
CA TYR A 205 -25.59 8.97 32.60
C TYR A 205 -26.19 9.40 31.25
N TYR A 206 -27.51 9.64 31.19
CA TYR A 206 -28.17 10.05 29.95
C TYR A 206 -27.82 11.47 29.52
N GLN A 207 -27.47 12.35 30.46
CA GLN A 207 -27.01 13.70 30.15
C GLN A 207 -25.63 13.69 29.49
N ASN A 208 -24.71 12.86 29.99
CA ASN A 208 -23.40 12.64 29.37
C ASN A 208 -23.55 11.96 28.00
N THR A 209 -24.35 10.89 27.92
CA THR A 209 -24.63 10.16 26.68
C THR A 209 -25.17 11.10 25.61
N LYS A 210 -26.18 11.92 25.92
CA LYS A 210 -26.73 12.93 25.00
C LYS A 210 -25.68 13.93 24.53
N SER A 211 -24.85 14.44 25.44
CA SER A 211 -23.78 15.38 25.10
C SER A 211 -22.78 14.75 24.11
N ASP A 212 -22.32 13.54 24.39
CA ASP A 212 -21.31 12.86 23.57
C ASP A 212 -21.86 12.46 22.21
N VAL A 213 -23.08 11.93 22.17
CA VAL A 213 -23.79 11.55 20.93
C VAL A 213 -24.03 12.77 20.03
N ASN A 214 -24.47 13.90 20.59
CA ASN A 214 -24.68 15.12 19.81
C ASN A 214 -23.37 15.66 19.21
N LYS A 215 -22.25 15.55 19.95
CA LYS A 215 -20.92 15.89 19.41
C LYS A 215 -20.52 14.95 18.29
N ALA A 216 -20.76 13.65 18.45
CA ALA A 216 -20.48 12.66 17.41
C ALA A 216 -21.31 12.91 16.15
N LEU A 217 -22.61 13.19 16.27
CA LEU A 217 -23.47 13.56 15.14
C LEU A 217 -22.97 14.82 14.41
N ASP A 218 -22.61 15.87 15.15
CA ASP A 218 -22.04 17.08 14.56
C ASP A 218 -20.72 16.80 13.81
N ASN A 219 -19.85 15.95 14.37
CA ASN A 219 -18.61 15.55 13.70
C ASN A 219 -18.87 14.66 12.48
N PHE A 220 -19.82 13.71 12.55
CA PHE A 220 -20.22 12.84 11.44
C PHE A 220 -20.75 13.63 10.26
N SER A 221 -21.52 14.70 10.52
CA SER A 221 -22.07 15.55 9.46
C SER A 221 -21.01 16.24 8.60
N LYS A 222 -19.76 16.32 9.10
CA LYS A 222 -18.64 16.97 8.41
C LYS A 222 -17.81 15.99 7.58
N LEU A 223 -18.08 14.69 7.66
CA LEU A 223 -17.37 13.67 6.90
C LEU A 223 -17.81 13.69 5.43
N ASN A 224 -16.85 13.58 4.51
CA ASN A 224 -17.14 13.35 3.10
C ASN A 224 -17.19 11.84 2.86
N VAL A 225 -18.41 11.28 2.80
CA VAL A 225 -18.66 9.84 2.82
C VAL A 225 -18.50 9.22 1.43
N PRO A 226 -17.54 8.29 1.21
CA PRO A 226 -17.47 7.51 -0.02
C PRO A 226 -18.68 6.60 -0.19
N GLU A 227 -19.10 6.34 -1.43
CA GLU A 227 -20.28 5.52 -1.73
C GLU A 227 -20.23 4.12 -1.07
N ASP A 228 -19.05 3.49 -1.10
CA ASP A 228 -18.82 2.16 -0.50
C ASP A 228 -19.04 2.13 1.03
N PHE A 229 -19.03 3.29 1.70
CA PHE A 229 -19.22 3.42 3.15
C PHE A 229 -20.58 3.98 3.56
N LYS A 230 -21.42 4.35 2.58
CA LYS A 230 -22.67 5.06 2.84
C LYS A 230 -23.64 4.27 3.73
N ALA A 231 -23.77 2.96 3.48
CA ALA A 231 -24.64 2.10 4.30
C ALA A 231 -24.22 2.06 5.77
N TYR A 232 -22.92 1.91 6.04
CA TYR A 232 -22.40 1.95 7.41
C TYR A 232 -22.61 3.33 8.05
N TYR A 233 -22.34 4.41 7.30
CA TYR A 233 -22.54 5.77 7.78
C TYR A 233 -24.01 6.02 8.17
N ASP A 234 -24.96 5.64 7.31
CA ASP A 234 -26.39 5.83 7.55
C ASP A 234 -26.88 5.02 8.76
N ALA A 235 -26.41 3.77 8.91
CA ALA A 235 -26.69 2.94 10.08
C ALA A 235 -26.13 3.56 11.37
N GLN A 236 -24.92 4.13 11.31
CA GLN A 236 -24.28 4.78 12.45
C GLN A 236 -24.99 6.07 12.86
N VAL A 237 -25.44 6.87 11.90
CA VAL A 237 -26.26 8.05 12.16
C VAL A 237 -27.58 7.64 12.83
N SER A 238 -28.27 6.64 12.28
CA SER A 238 -29.53 6.13 12.84
C SER A 238 -29.36 5.66 14.29
N TYR A 239 -28.24 4.97 14.58
CA TYR A 239 -27.88 4.55 15.93
C TYR A 239 -27.67 5.72 16.88
N LEU A 240 -26.90 6.72 16.46
CA LEU A 240 -26.65 7.92 17.27
C LEU A 240 -27.94 8.70 17.51
N GLU A 241 -28.81 8.83 16.51
CA GLU A 241 -30.12 9.48 16.65
C GLU A 241 -31.02 8.75 17.66
N LEU A 242 -31.04 7.41 17.64
CA LEU A 242 -31.74 6.61 18.65
C LEU A 242 -31.23 6.93 20.06
N LEU A 243 -29.90 6.92 20.28
CA LEU A 243 -29.31 7.24 21.58
C LEU A 243 -29.66 8.66 22.05
N ALA A 244 -29.63 9.65 21.15
CA ALA A 244 -29.98 11.04 21.44
C ALA A 244 -31.47 11.19 21.83
N ASN A 245 -32.35 10.51 21.09
CA ASN A 245 -33.79 10.53 21.31
C ASN A 245 -34.17 9.87 22.64
N VAL A 246 -33.63 8.69 22.93
CA VAL A 246 -33.84 7.97 24.18
C VAL A 246 -33.34 8.78 25.36
N SER A 247 -32.13 9.31 25.28
CA SER A 247 -31.57 10.17 26.33
C SER A 247 -32.44 11.39 26.58
N THR A 248 -32.93 12.05 25.52
CA THR A 248 -33.80 13.22 25.64
C THR A 248 -35.13 12.87 26.31
N ASN A 249 -35.76 11.78 25.91
CA ASN A 249 -37.04 11.35 26.45
C ASN A 249 -36.93 10.92 27.92
N ILE A 250 -35.89 10.18 28.29
CA ILE A 250 -35.63 9.78 29.67
C ILE A 250 -35.37 11.00 30.56
N LEU A 251 -34.48 11.91 30.14
CA LEU A 251 -34.20 13.13 30.90
C LEU A 251 -35.46 13.98 31.08
N SER A 252 -36.27 14.12 30.03
CA SER A 252 -37.53 14.87 30.09
C SER A 252 -38.53 14.23 31.07
N THR A 253 -38.65 12.90 31.07
CA THR A 253 -39.55 12.18 31.97
C THR A 253 -39.10 12.28 33.43
N LEU A 254 -37.81 12.11 33.70
CA LEU A 254 -37.27 12.19 35.05
C LEU A 254 -37.24 13.63 35.61
N SER A 255 -37.18 14.64 34.74
CA SER A 255 -37.09 16.06 35.15
C SER A 255 -38.44 16.81 35.11
N SER A 256 -39.52 16.14 34.71
CA SER A 256 -40.85 16.75 34.58
C SER A 256 -41.42 17.14 35.93
N ASP A 257 -41.75 18.39 36.20
CA ASP A 257 -42.37 18.80 37.48
C ASP A 257 -43.90 18.62 37.54
N LYS A 258 -44.50 17.95 36.56
CA LYS A 258 -45.96 17.81 36.50
C LYS A 258 -46.49 16.97 37.68
N PRO A 259 -47.55 17.44 38.38
CA PRO A 259 -48.21 16.66 39.43
C PRO A 259 -48.84 15.40 38.85
N ARG A 260 -48.76 14.29 39.60
CA ARG A 260 -49.19 12.96 39.15
C ARG A 260 -50.40 12.44 39.91
N SER A 261 -51.19 11.63 39.20
CA SER A 261 -52.26 10.84 39.81
C SER A 261 -51.66 9.75 40.71
N PRO A 262 -52.26 9.44 41.87
CA PRO A 262 -51.81 8.36 42.74
C PRO A 262 -51.69 6.99 42.04
N ASP A 263 -52.50 6.75 41.02
CA ASP A 263 -52.56 5.48 40.28
C ASP A 263 -51.62 5.44 39.06
N SER A 264 -50.82 6.47 38.83
CA SER A 264 -49.88 6.53 37.69
C SER A 264 -48.52 5.92 38.02
N ALA A 265 -47.87 5.33 37.02
CA ALA A 265 -46.52 4.77 37.12
C ALA A 265 -45.52 5.81 37.68
N THR A 266 -44.46 5.33 38.33
CA THR A 266 -43.39 6.22 38.83
C THR A 266 -42.60 6.84 37.67
N ARG A 267 -41.87 7.94 37.89
CA ARG A 267 -41.08 8.60 36.82
C ARG A 267 -40.00 7.67 36.31
N LEU A 268 -39.43 6.94 37.25
CA LEU A 268 -38.46 5.90 37.00
C LEU A 268 -39.04 4.78 36.12
N GLU A 269 -40.26 4.30 36.42
CA GLU A 269 -40.94 3.28 35.62
C GLU A 269 -41.24 3.76 34.20
N GLU A 270 -41.79 4.97 34.04
CA GLU A 270 -42.06 5.53 32.71
C GLU A 270 -40.77 5.70 31.89
N ALA A 271 -39.70 6.20 32.51
CA ALA A 271 -38.40 6.33 31.87
C ALA A 271 -37.81 4.96 31.50
N TYR A 272 -38.00 3.95 32.34
CA TYR A 272 -37.58 2.59 32.04
C TYR A 272 -38.37 1.98 30.87
N GLN A 273 -39.67 2.27 30.74
CA GLN A 273 -40.46 1.83 29.59
C GLN A 273 -39.97 2.45 28.27
N ILE A 274 -39.53 3.71 28.28
CA ILE A 274 -38.89 4.35 27.12
C ILE A 274 -37.64 3.55 26.71
N LEU A 275 -36.79 3.20 27.67
CA LEU A 275 -35.61 2.38 27.41
C LEU A 275 -35.99 1.01 26.83
N ILE A 276 -36.94 0.29 27.45
CA ILE A 276 -37.38 -1.04 26.97
C ILE A 276 -37.91 -0.96 25.53
N GLY A 277 -38.70 0.07 25.20
CA GLY A 277 -39.17 0.29 23.83
C GLY A 277 -38.03 0.47 22.84
N ALA A 278 -37.00 1.21 23.23
CA ALA A 278 -35.83 1.48 22.38
C ALA A 278 -34.86 0.29 22.25
N LYS A 279 -34.82 -0.64 23.22
CA LYS A 279 -33.94 -1.82 23.16
C LYS A 279 -34.14 -2.64 21.89
N ARG A 280 -35.39 -2.79 21.44
CA ARG A 280 -35.68 -3.54 20.21
C ARG A 280 -35.08 -2.88 18.96
N GLU A 281 -35.18 -1.57 18.87
CA GLU A 281 -34.62 -0.80 17.74
C GLU A 281 -33.09 -0.81 17.79
N ASN A 282 -32.51 -0.69 18.99
CA ASN A 282 -31.09 -0.83 19.25
C ASN A 282 -30.54 -2.21 18.83
N ASP A 283 -31.27 -3.28 19.10
CA ASP A 283 -30.86 -4.63 18.70
C ASP A 283 -30.79 -4.78 17.19
N VAL A 284 -31.72 -4.17 16.44
CA VAL A 284 -31.68 -4.16 14.97
C VAL A 284 -30.49 -3.35 14.45
N LEU A 285 -30.35 -2.10 14.92
CA LEU A 285 -29.29 -1.20 14.47
C LEU A 285 -27.89 -1.71 14.83
N SER A 286 -27.72 -2.30 16.02
CA SER A 286 -26.42 -2.86 16.44
C SER A 286 -26.00 -4.07 15.59
N GLN A 287 -26.95 -4.90 15.14
CA GLN A 287 -26.67 -6.00 14.22
C GLN A 287 -26.33 -5.48 12.82
N GLU A 288 -27.07 -4.48 12.33
CA GLU A 288 -26.79 -3.84 11.06
C GLU A 288 -25.39 -3.20 11.05
N LEU A 289 -25.05 -2.45 12.09
CA LEU A 289 -23.72 -1.88 12.29
C LEU A 289 -22.62 -2.94 12.33
N LEU A 290 -22.85 -4.05 13.03
CA LEU A 290 -21.89 -5.15 13.07
C LEU A 290 -21.66 -5.73 11.66
N LEU A 291 -22.73 -6.01 10.92
CA LEU A 291 -22.66 -6.57 9.58
C LEU A 291 -21.98 -5.62 8.59
N GLU A 292 -22.32 -4.33 8.62
CA GLU A 292 -21.68 -3.33 7.75
C GLU A 292 -20.21 -3.11 8.15
N ASN A 293 -19.89 -3.07 9.44
CA ASN A 293 -18.51 -2.98 9.90
C ASN A 293 -17.69 -4.21 9.46
N GLU A 294 -18.25 -5.41 9.56
CA GLU A 294 -17.61 -6.63 9.07
C GLU A 294 -17.35 -6.58 7.57
N LYS A 295 -18.24 -5.99 6.75
CA LYS A 295 -18.00 -5.81 5.30
C LYS A 295 -16.85 -4.85 5.03
N LEU A 296 -16.77 -3.74 5.76
CA LEU A 296 -15.75 -2.70 5.57
C LEU A 296 -14.37 -3.13 6.09
N THR A 297 -14.35 -3.80 7.23
CA THR A 297 -13.13 -4.34 7.85
C THR A 297 -12.81 -5.76 7.36
N ALA A 298 -13.62 -6.31 6.45
CA ALA A 298 -13.45 -7.65 5.90
C ALA A 298 -12.05 -7.79 5.33
N LEU A 299 -11.22 -8.50 6.09
CA LEU A 299 -9.91 -8.97 5.68
C LEU A 299 -9.94 -9.58 4.27
N LYS A 300 -11.04 -10.25 3.94
CA LYS A 300 -11.28 -10.90 2.65
C LYS A 300 -11.30 -9.91 1.48
N GLY A 301 -11.83 -8.70 1.64
CA GLY A 301 -11.81 -7.66 0.60
C GLY A 301 -10.38 -7.18 0.31
N ASN A 302 -9.64 -6.82 1.36
CA ASN A 302 -8.25 -6.39 1.25
C ASN A 302 -7.33 -7.50 0.71
N LEU A 303 -7.52 -8.75 1.14
CA LEU A 303 -6.80 -9.91 0.63
C LEU A 303 -7.14 -10.21 -0.84
N ASN A 304 -8.38 -9.99 -1.27
CA ASN A 304 -8.78 -10.16 -2.67
C ASN A 304 -8.09 -9.13 -3.58
N TYR A 305 -7.99 -7.87 -3.17
CA TYR A 305 -7.25 -6.86 -3.92
C TYR A 305 -5.77 -7.22 -4.07
N LEU A 306 -5.17 -7.78 -3.01
CA LEU A 306 -3.77 -8.20 -3.02
C LEU A 306 -3.53 -9.55 -3.72
N ALA A 307 -4.56 -10.38 -3.90
CA ALA A 307 -4.44 -11.66 -4.61
C ALA A 307 -4.04 -11.48 -6.08
N ALA A 308 -4.58 -10.44 -6.75
CA ALA A 308 -4.19 -10.10 -8.11
C ALA A 308 -2.71 -9.66 -8.21
N VAL A 309 -2.23 -8.92 -7.20
CA VAL A 309 -0.83 -8.52 -7.08
C VAL A 309 0.07 -9.74 -6.86
N ASN A 310 -0.33 -10.68 -6.00
CA ASN A 310 0.43 -11.90 -5.72
C ASN A 310 0.61 -12.78 -6.96
N LEU A 311 -0.39 -12.90 -7.84
CA LEU A 311 -0.24 -13.67 -9.09
C LEU A 311 0.83 -13.05 -10.00
N LYS A 312 0.82 -11.72 -10.16
CA LYS A 312 1.84 -11.00 -10.94
C LYS A 312 3.22 -11.05 -10.27
N GLN A 313 3.25 -10.96 -8.95
CA GLN A 313 4.47 -11.12 -8.15
C GLN A 313 5.13 -12.48 -8.42
N ASN A 314 4.39 -13.58 -8.31
CA ASN A 314 4.94 -14.92 -8.52
C ASN A 314 5.48 -15.10 -9.96
N SER A 315 4.75 -14.61 -10.97
CA SER A 315 5.21 -14.68 -12.36
C SER A 315 6.47 -13.85 -12.60
N LEU A 316 6.61 -12.68 -11.96
CA LEU A 316 7.81 -11.84 -12.06
C LEU A 316 9.00 -12.45 -11.34
N GLU A 317 8.78 -13.09 -10.20
CA GLU A 317 9.82 -13.80 -9.45
C GLU A 317 10.45 -14.91 -10.28
N GLU A 318 9.64 -15.76 -10.93
CA GLU A 318 10.11 -16.81 -11.83
C GLU A 318 10.95 -16.22 -12.97
N ARG A 319 10.43 -15.18 -13.64
CA ARG A 319 11.12 -14.54 -14.78
C ARG A 319 12.42 -13.84 -14.39
N LEU A 320 12.49 -13.23 -13.21
CA LEU A 320 13.72 -12.65 -12.67
C LEU A 320 14.73 -13.74 -12.33
N SER A 321 14.27 -14.82 -11.69
CA SER A 321 15.14 -15.94 -11.33
C SER A 321 15.72 -16.65 -12.56
N ASP A 322 14.92 -16.83 -13.61
CA ASP A 322 15.35 -17.38 -14.89
C ASP A 322 16.38 -16.45 -15.55
N ALA A 323 16.10 -15.15 -15.63
CA ALA A 323 17.02 -14.17 -16.22
C ALA A 323 18.37 -14.10 -15.49
N VAL A 324 18.38 -14.21 -14.15
CA VAL A 324 19.60 -14.30 -13.34
C VAL A 324 20.35 -15.59 -13.61
N SER A 325 19.64 -16.73 -13.71
CA SER A 325 20.25 -18.03 -14.00
C SER A 325 20.89 -18.07 -15.39
N ASP A 326 20.21 -17.53 -16.40
CA ASP A 326 20.71 -17.42 -17.77
C ASP A 326 21.95 -16.51 -17.86
N ALA A 327 21.96 -15.41 -17.09
CA ALA A 327 23.11 -14.50 -17.04
C ALA A 327 24.34 -15.10 -16.33
N GLN A 328 24.12 -16.04 -15.40
CA GLN A 328 25.20 -16.73 -14.67
C GLN A 328 25.75 -17.97 -15.40
N GLY A 329 25.13 -18.39 -16.51
CA GLY A 329 25.60 -19.49 -17.34
C GLY A 329 25.32 -20.86 -16.73
N LYS A 330 24.12 -21.37 -16.96
CA LYS A 330 23.92 -22.80 -17.22
C LYS A 330 24.12 -23.09 -18.70
#